data_AF-A0A932GMF4-F1
#
_entry.id   AF-A0A932GMF4-F1
#
_cell.length_a   1.000
_cell.length_b   1.000
_cell.length_c   1.000
_cell.angle_alpha   90.00
_cell.angle_beta   90.00
_cell.angle_gamma   90.00
#
_symmetry.space_group_name_H-M   'P 1'
#
loop_
_entity.id
_entity.type
_entity.pdbx_description
1 polymer ?
#
loop_
_entity_poly.entity_id
_entity_poly.type
_entity_poly.pdbx_seq_one_letter_code
_entity_poly.pdbx_strand_id
1 'polypeptide(L)' 'MDRPQHWLEWVINTVGDVELKSLRASVTRGRLYGEEPWVIETAHWLGLAFTLRVRGRPGKGTYR' A
#
# COMPACT_ATOMS: atom_id res chain seq x y z
N MET A 1 1.36 10.08 29.27
CA MET A 1 2.07 8.96 28.60
C MET A 1 3.42 9.49 28.20
N ASP A 2 4.48 9.02 28.85
CA ASP A 2 5.84 9.34 28.46
C ASP A 2 6.25 8.45 27.28
N ARG A 3 6.91 9.05 26.28
CA ARG A 3 7.37 8.30 25.12
C ARG A 3 8.61 7.48 25.51
N PRO A 4 8.80 6.29 24.93
CA PRO A 4 10.00 5.49 25.14
C PRO A 4 11.28 6.30 24.85
N GLN A 5 12.35 5.99 25.57
CA GLN A 5 13.68 6.49 25.23
C GLN A 5 13.99 6.08 23.78
N HIS A 6 14.44 7.03 22.94
CA HIS A 6 14.65 6.86 21.49
C HIS A 6 13.40 6.76 20.60
N TRP A 7 12.20 7.10 21.09
CA TRP A 7 10.99 7.17 20.26
C TRP A 7 11.20 7.95 18.95
N LEU A 8 11.89 9.09 19.04
CA LEU A 8 12.13 9.94 17.88
C LEU A 8 13.01 9.24 16.84
N GLU A 9 14.06 8.53 17.26
CA GLU A 9 14.93 7.79 16.35
C GLU A 9 14.17 6.64 15.67
N TRP A 10 13.29 5.95 16.40
CA TRP A 10 12.45 4.90 15.84
C TRP A 10 11.46 5.43 14.79
N VAL A 11 10.86 6.59 15.04
CA VAL A 11 9.89 7.22 14.12
C VAL A 11 10.57 7.91 12.94
N ILE A 12 11.74 8.50 13.15
CA ILE A 12 12.47 9.25 12.11
C ILE A 12 13.36 8.34 11.26
N ASN A 13 13.80 7.19 11.78
CA ASN A 13 14.67 6.28 11.05
C ASN A 13 14.12 6.03 9.65
N THR A 14 14.94 6.37 8.66
CA THR A 14 14.51 6.53 7.28
C THR A 14 14.08 5.18 6.71
N VAL A 15 12.81 5.10 6.36
CA VAL A 15 12.25 4.13 5.41
C VAL A 15 13.18 4.10 4.19
N GLY A 16 13.74 2.93 3.86
CA GLY A 16 14.70 2.81 2.74
C GLY A 16 14.07 3.24 1.41
N ASP A 17 14.87 3.65 0.43
CA ASP A 17 14.38 4.22 -0.83
C ASP A 17 13.35 3.34 -1.56
N VAL A 18 13.54 2.02 -1.51
CA VAL A 18 12.62 1.02 -2.08
C VAL A 18 11.27 1.07 -1.37
N GLU A 19 11.30 1.12 -0.05
CA GLU A 19 10.12 1.13 0.79
C GLU A 19 9.35 2.44 0.62
N LEU A 20 10.06 3.57 0.57
CA LEU A 20 9.50 4.88 0.34
C LEU A 20 8.84 4.99 -1.04
N LYS A 21 9.47 4.41 -2.08
CA LYS A 21 8.88 4.33 -3.42
C LYS A 21 7.59 3.51 -3.43
N SER A 22 7.57 2.38 -2.73
CA SER A 22 6.38 1.54 -2.59
C SER A 22 5.25 2.26 -1.87
N LEU A 23 5.56 2.96 -0.76
CA LEU A 23 4.60 3.77 -0.01
C LEU A 23 4.01 4.90 -0.86
N ARG A 24 4.86 5.66 -1.57
CA ARG A 24 4.42 6.73 -2.49
C ARG A 24 3.54 6.16 -3.61
N ALA A 25 3.87 4.99 -4.16
CA ALA A 25 3.05 4.34 -5.17
C ALA A 25 1.67 3.94 -4.62
N SER A 26 1.61 3.46 -3.38
CA SER A 26 0.35 3.13 -2.70
C SER A 26 -0.54 4.36 -2.52
N VAL A 27 0.02 5.46 -2.02
CA VAL A 27 -0.72 6.74 -1.85
C VAL A 27 -1.19 7.32 -3.19
N THR A 28 -0.32 7.35 -4.20
CA THR A 28 -0.63 8.00 -5.48
C THR A 28 -1.55 7.18 -6.38
N ARG A 29 -1.43 5.84 -6.36
CA ARG A 29 -2.22 4.95 -7.24
C ARG A 29 -3.46 4.37 -6.54
N GLY A 30 -3.58 4.55 -5.23
CA GLY A 30 -4.68 3.98 -4.44
C GLY A 30 -4.59 2.45 -4.32
N ARG A 31 -3.38 1.88 -4.35
CA ARG A 31 -3.14 0.45 -4.09
C ARG A 31 -2.69 0.27 -2.64
N LEU A 32 -3.00 -0.87 -2.02
CA LEU A 32 -2.51 -1.17 -0.68
C LEU A 32 -0.99 -1.34 -0.67
N TYR A 33 -0.37 -1.12 0.49
CA TYR A 33 1.06 -1.25 0.71
C TYR A 33 1.36 -2.56 1.43
N GLY A 34 2.26 -3.39 0.91
CA GLY A 34 2.64 -4.66 1.50
C GLY A 34 2.96 -5.70 0.44
N GLU A 35 3.21 -6.94 0.88
CA GLU A 35 3.40 -8.09 0.00
C GLU A 35 2.09 -8.51 -0.66
N GLU A 36 2.18 -9.12 -1.84
CA GLU A 36 1.01 -9.49 -2.64
C GLU A 36 -0.02 -10.36 -1.89
N PRO A 37 0.38 -11.42 -1.16
CA PRO A 37 -0.57 -12.23 -0.38
C PRO A 37 -1.31 -11.39 0.67
N TRP A 38 -0.58 -10.57 1.42
CA TRP A 38 -1.14 -9.71 2.46
C TRP A 38 -2.08 -8.64 1.88
N VAL A 39 -1.71 -8.04 0.75
CA VAL A 39 -2.50 -7.05 0.03
C VAL A 39 -3.83 -7.63 -0.41
N ILE A 40 -3.83 -8.86 -0.96
CA ILE A 40 -5.05 -9.53 -1.40
C ILE A 40 -5.97 -9.80 -0.20
N GLU A 41 -5.45 -10.44 0.84
CA GLU A 41 -6.22 -10.78 2.04
C GLU A 41 -6.80 -9.52 2.71
N THR A 42 -5.98 -8.49 2.87
CA THR A 42 -6.39 -7.21 3.47
C THR A 42 -7.41 -6.49 2.60
N ALA A 43 -7.26 -6.50 1.28
CA ALA A 43 -8.25 -5.90 0.37
C ALA A 43 -9.60 -6.61 0.47
N HIS A 44 -9.61 -7.94 0.62
CA HIS A 44 -10.84 -8.69 0.83
C HIS A 44 -11.47 -8.36 2.19
N TRP A 45 -10.66 -8.38 3.27
CA TRP A 45 -11.14 -8.12 4.62
C TRP A 45 -11.71 -6.71 4.80
N LEU A 46 -11.09 -5.70 4.18
CA LEU A 46 -11.54 -4.31 4.24
C LEU A 46 -12.62 -3.94 3.21
N GLY A 47 -13.07 -4.88 2.38
CA GLY A 47 -14.00 -4.59 1.28
C GLY A 47 -13.42 -3.69 0.18
N LEU A 48 -12.09 -3.62 0.08
CA LEU A 48 -11.33 -2.82 -0.88
C LEU A 48 -10.88 -3.61 -2.11
N ALA A 49 -11.41 -4.81 -2.36
CA ALA A 49 -11.01 -5.63 -3.52
C ALA A 49 -11.09 -4.91 -4.88
N PHE A 50 -11.92 -3.86 -5.00
CA PHE A 50 -11.97 -3.03 -6.21
C PHE A 50 -10.66 -2.27 -6.50
N THR A 51 -9.83 -2.00 -5.49
CA THR A 51 -8.52 -1.34 -5.67
C THR A 51 -7.47 -2.25 -6.29
N LEU A 52 -7.71 -3.57 -6.31
CA LEU A 52 -6.85 -4.55 -7.00
C LEU A 52 -7.04 -4.51 -8.53
N ARG A 53 -8.15 -3.94 -9.00
CA ARG A 53 -8.45 -3.83 -10.43
C ARG A 53 -7.71 -2.63 -11.02
N VAL A 54 -7.32 -2.75 -12.30
CA VAL A 54 -6.71 -1.62 -13.02
C VAL A 54 -7.69 -0.45 -13.03
N ARG A 55 -7.24 0.71 -12.56
CA ARG A 55 -8.04 1.94 -12.55
C ARG A 55 -8.27 2.42 -13.99
N GLY A 56 -9.53 2.76 -14.29
CA GLY A 56 -9.92 3.33 -15.58
C GLY A 56 -10.80 2.40 -16.40
N ARG A 57 -11.07 2.80 -17.65
CA ARG A 57 -11.88 2.02 -18.58
C ARG A 57 -11.14 0.72 -18.90
N PRO A 58 -11.77 -0.46 -18.75
CA PRO A 58 -11.21 -1.70 -19.25
C PRO A 58 -10.85 -1.56 -20.74
N GLY A 59 -9.62 -1.91 -21.10
CA GLY A 59 -9.15 -1.80 -22.48
C GLY A 59 -9.99 -2.66 -23.44
N LYS A 60 -10.07 -2.27 -24.72
CA LYS A 60 -10.69 -3.14 -25.74
C LYS A 60 -9.94 -4.48 -25.75
N GLY A 61 -10.56 -5.54 -25.23
CA GLY A 61 -9.97 -6.88 -25.09
C GLY A 61 -10.04 -7.50 -23.69
N THR A 62 -10.47 -6.76 -22.67
CA THR A 62 -10.67 -7.31 -21.30
C THR A 62 -11.98 -8.06 -21.11
N TYR A 63 -12.88 -8.05 -22.10
CA TYR A 63 -14.02 -8.94 -22.17
C TYR A 63 -13.56 -10.18 -22.94
N ARG A 64 -13.29 -11.26 -22.23
CA ARG A 64 -13.08 -12.59 -22.81
C ARG A 64 -14.07 -13.53 -22.17
#